data_AF-A0A2E4F2K4-F1
#
_entry.id   AF-A0A2E4F2K4-F1
#
_cell.length_a   1.000
_cell.length_b   1.000
_cell.length_c   1.000
_cell.angle_alpha   90.00
_cell.angle_beta   90.00
_cell.angle_gamma   90.00
#
_symmetry.space_group_name_H-M   'P 1'
#
loop_
_entity.id
_entity.type
_entity.pdbx_description
1 polymer ?
#
loop_
_entity_poly.entity_id
_entity_poly.type
_entity_poly.pdbx_seq_one_letter_code
_entity_poly.pdbx_strand_id
1 'polypeptide(L)'
;MSSSGNHWLDTTLARWMALSVCIIATTIAIFIHNSFLPTQNTLLKEAVNKDYVACITNRGSEIDTMLTEGMVDQQQAALFRSRASSFCYAKFPPTNP
;
A
#
# COMPACT_ATOMS: atom_id res chain seq x y z
N MET A 1 -37.68 -28.83 30.60
CA MET A 1 -37.45 -29.46 29.27
C MET A 1 -36.12 -28.97 28.75
N SER A 2 -35.08 -29.81 28.80
CA SER A 2 -33.76 -29.50 28.24
C SER A 2 -33.85 -29.45 26.73
N SER A 3 -33.68 -28.26 26.14
CA SER A 3 -33.40 -28.13 24.72
C SER A 3 -31.91 -28.38 24.49
N SER A 4 -31.52 -29.66 24.53
CA SER A 4 -30.20 -30.11 24.10
C SER A 4 -30.19 -30.24 22.57
N GLY A 5 -30.37 -29.12 21.88
CA GLY A 5 -30.13 -29.03 20.44
C GLY A 5 -28.65 -28.76 20.24
N ASN A 6 -27.93 -29.64 19.55
CA ASN A 6 -26.54 -29.42 19.17
C ASN A 6 -26.41 -28.04 18.52
N HIS A 7 -25.82 -27.10 19.26
CA HIS A 7 -25.71 -25.71 18.85
C HIS A 7 -24.85 -25.69 17.59
N TRP A 8 -25.48 -25.47 16.43
CA TRP A 8 -24.85 -25.56 15.10
C TRP A 8 -23.55 -24.74 15.02
N LEU A 9 -23.50 -23.63 15.76
CA LEU A 9 -22.35 -22.75 15.95
C LEU A 9 -21.13 -23.41 16.63
N ASP A 10 -21.30 -24.51 17.36
CA ASP A 10 -20.22 -25.22 18.07
C ASP A 10 -19.73 -26.48 17.36
N THR A 11 -20.20 -26.72 16.13
CA THR A 11 -19.70 -27.83 15.32
C THR A 11 -18.30 -27.53 14.80
N THR A 12 -17.41 -28.52 14.85
CA THR A 12 -16.03 -28.41 14.32
C THR A 12 -16.00 -27.91 12.87
N LEU A 13 -17.03 -28.24 12.09
CA LEU A 13 -17.20 -27.79 10.71
C LEU A 13 -17.43 -26.28 10.63
N ALA A 14 -18.22 -25.69 11.52
CA ALA A 14 -18.41 -24.24 11.57
C ALA A 14 -17.10 -23.49 11.91
N ARG A 15 -16.25 -24.07 12.76
CA ARG A 15 -14.93 -23.49 13.08
C ARG A 15 -13.99 -23.47 11.88
N TRP A 16 -13.98 -24.54 11.07
CA TRP A 16 -13.20 -24.59 9.83
C TRP A 16 -13.71 -23.58 8.78
N MET A 17 -15.03 -23.43 8.67
CA MET A 17 -15.63 -22.43 7.78
C MET A 17 -15.25 -21.01 8.21
N ALA A 18 -15.33 -20.70 9.50
CA ALA A 18 -14.91 -19.39 10.02
C ALA A 18 -13.42 -19.11 9.76
N LEU A 19 -12.53 -20.09 10.00
CA LEU A 19 -11.10 -19.96 9.71
C LEU A 19 -10.85 -19.73 8.22
N SER A 20 -11.54 -20.45 7.35
CA SER A 20 -11.43 -20.26 5.90
C SER A 20 -11.81 -18.84 5.49
N VAL A 21 -12.92 -18.31 6.00
CA VAL A 21 -13.35 -16.93 5.73
C VAL A 21 -12.32 -15.92 6.23
N CYS A 22 -11.75 -16.10 7.42
CA CYS A 22 -10.69 -15.22 7.93
C CYS A 22 -9.43 -15.25 7.05
N ILE A 23 -9.03 -16.42 6.55
CA ILE A 23 -7.89 -16.54 5.63
C ILE A 23 -8.19 -15.86 4.29
N ILE A 24 -9.39 -16.03 3.75
CA ILE A 24 -9.79 -15.36 2.50
C ILE A 24 -9.80 -13.84 2.67
N ALA A 25 -10.37 -13.33 3.77
CA ALA A 25 -10.40 -11.89 4.03
C ALA A 25 -8.99 -11.29 4.16
N THR A 26 -8.08 -11.97 4.88
CA THR A 26 -6.70 -11.51 5.06
C THR A 26 -5.88 -11.58 3.78
N THR A 27 -6.04 -12.63 2.97
CA THR A 27 -5.35 -12.73 1.67
C THR A 27 -5.79 -11.64 0.70
N ILE A 28 -7.09 -11.32 0.64
CA ILE A 28 -7.60 -10.19 -0.16
C ILE A 28 -7.02 -8.86 0.35
N ALA A 29 -7.01 -8.63 1.67
CA ALA A 29 -6.43 -7.42 2.25
C ALA A 29 -4.95 -7.26 1.92
N ILE A 30 -4.16 -8.34 2.00
CA ILE A 30 -2.74 -8.36 1.62
C ILE A 30 -2.57 -8.09 0.13
N PHE A 31 -3.41 -8.71 -0.72
CA PHE A 31 -3.37 -8.50 -2.17
C PHE A 31 -3.66 -7.05 -2.54
N ILE A 32 -4.69 -6.44 -1.95
CA ILE A 32 -5.00 -5.02 -2.14
C ILE A 32 -3.84 -4.17 -1.62
N HIS A 33 -3.32 -4.45 -0.43
CA HIS A 33 -2.19 -3.72 0.11
C HIS A 33 -0.97 -3.77 -0.82
N ASN A 34 -0.63 -4.93 -1.35
CA ASN A 34 0.53 -5.11 -2.21
C ASN A 34 0.33 -4.59 -3.65
N SER A 35 -0.92 -4.56 -4.14
CA SER A 35 -1.24 -4.01 -5.47
C SER A 35 -1.41 -2.49 -5.45
N PHE A 36 -1.93 -1.92 -4.35
CA PHE A 36 -2.10 -0.48 -4.19
C PHE A 36 -0.88 0.21 -3.58
N LEU A 37 0.01 -0.52 -2.91
CA LEU A 37 1.36 -0.04 -2.70
C LEU A 37 2.04 -0.05 -4.07
N PRO A 38 2.36 1.11 -4.66
CA PRO A 38 3.10 1.11 -5.90
C PRO A 38 4.40 0.38 -5.61
N THR A 39 4.62 -0.74 -6.29
CA THR A 39 5.93 -1.38 -6.33
C THR A 39 6.88 -0.31 -6.86
N GLN A 40 7.63 0.34 -5.97
CA GLN A 40 8.49 1.49 -6.30
C GLN A 40 9.59 1.13 -7.31
N ASN A 41 9.67 -0.13 -7.72
CA ASN A 41 10.71 -0.69 -8.58
C ASN A 41 10.33 -0.76 -10.07
N THR A 42 9.08 -0.46 -10.46
CA THR A 42 8.65 -0.58 -11.87
C THR A 42 8.72 0.74 -12.67
N LEU A 43 9.08 1.86 -12.04
CA LEU A 43 9.15 3.19 -12.69
C LEU A 43 10.54 3.58 -13.22
N LEU A 44 11.47 2.64 -13.37
CA LEU A 44 12.82 2.94 -13.85
C LEU A 44 13.11 2.49 -15.30
N LYS A 45 12.11 1.94 -16.02
CA LYS A 45 12.35 1.34 -17.34
C LYS A 45 11.52 1.91 -18.50
N GLU A 46 10.71 2.94 -18.25
CA GLU A 46 10.02 3.68 -19.31
C GLU A 46 10.67 5.05 -19.45
N ALA A 47 10.85 5.51 -20.70
CA ALA A 47 11.58 6.72 -21.06
C ALA A 47 11.38 7.84 -20.04
N VAL A 48 12.40 8.02 -19.19
CA VAL A 48 12.27 8.80 -17.97
C VAL A 48 12.08 10.26 -18.34
N ASN A 49 10.84 10.72 -18.23
CA ASN A 49 10.48 12.12 -18.44
C ASN A 49 11.37 12.98 -17.51
N LYS A 50 12.19 13.86 -18.10
CA LYS A 50 13.15 14.69 -17.33
C LYS A 50 12.42 15.57 -16.31
N ASP A 51 11.21 16.01 -16.63
CA ASP A 51 10.39 16.83 -15.74
C ASP A 51 9.84 16.02 -14.55
N TYR A 52 9.54 14.73 -14.77
CA TYR A 52 9.19 13.80 -13.69
C TYR A 52 10.35 13.62 -12.70
N VAL A 53 11.58 13.42 -13.19
CA VAL A 53 12.76 13.28 -12.33
C VAL A 53 13.06 14.55 -11.56
N ALA A 54 12.97 15.71 -12.23
CA ALA A 54 13.16 17.00 -11.57
C ALA A 54 12.13 17.20 -10.44
N CYS A 55 10.86 16.84 -10.69
CA CYS A 55 9.78 16.91 -9.71
C CYS A 55 10.06 16.02 -8.48
N ILE A 56 10.43 14.76 -8.70
CA ILE A 56 10.73 13.81 -7.62
C ILE A 56 11.96 14.22 -6.83
N THR A 57 13.01 14.69 -7.51
CA THR A 57 14.24 15.13 -6.86
C THR A 57 13.99 16.31 -5.94
N ASN A 58 13.28 17.34 -6.43
CA ASN A 58 12.98 18.53 -5.63
C ASN A 58 12.12 18.19 -4.40
N ARG A 59 11.09 17.35 -4.57
CA ARG A 59 10.23 16.94 -3.44
C ARG A 59 10.95 16.00 -2.48
N GLY A 60 11.82 15.13 -2.99
CA GLY A 60 12.66 14.24 -2.19
C GLY A 60 13.58 15.03 -1.25
N SER A 61 14.25 16.07 -1.77
CA SER A 61 15.12 16.91 -0.95
C SER A 61 14.37 17.67 0.15
N GLU A 62 13.17 18.19 -0.14
CA GLU A 62 12.34 18.86 0.88
C GLU A 62 11.94 17.89 2.01
N ILE A 63 11.57 16.65 1.65
CA ILE A 63 11.20 15.61 2.63
C ILE A 63 12.43 15.17 3.45
N ASP A 64 13.60 15.07 2.83
CA ASP A 64 14.84 14.75 3.52
C ASP A 64 15.20 15.84 4.52
N THR A 65 15.05 17.11 4.15
CA THR A 65 15.20 18.24 5.07
C THR A 65 14.24 18.12 6.26
N MET A 66 12.95 17.89 6.02
CA MET A 66 11.95 17.70 7.08
C MET A 66 12.31 16.55 8.03
N LEU A 67 12.87 15.46 7.51
CA LEU A 67 13.31 14.31 8.29
C LEU A 67 14.56 14.64 9.12
N THR A 68 15.54 15.35 8.54
CA THR A 68 16.76 15.77 9.25
C THR A 68 16.49 16.82 10.31
N GLU A 69 15.52 17.71 10.09
CA GLU A 69 15.08 18.73 11.04
C GLU A 69 14.15 18.17 12.12
N GLY A 70 13.81 16.88 12.04
CA GLY A 70 12.94 16.21 13.01
C GLY A 70 11.47 16.66 12.95
N MET A 71 11.07 17.34 11.87
CA MET A 71 9.66 17.71 11.64
C MET A 71 8.78 16.49 11.35
N VAL A 72 9.36 15.42 10.80
CA VAL A 72 8.67 14.18 10.42
C VAL A 72 9.50 12.97 10.80
N ASP A 73 8.84 11.85 11.11
CA ASP A 73 9.52 10.57 11.35
C ASP A 73 9.79 9.79 10.04
N GLN A 74 10.53 8.68 10.14
CA GLN A 74 10.87 7.83 8.98
C GLN A 74 9.63 7.25 8.27
N GLN A 75 8.57 6.89 9.00
CA GLN A 75 7.35 6.34 8.43
C GLN A 75 6.57 7.42 7.67
N GLN A 76 6.49 8.62 8.25
CA GLN A 76 5.88 9.79 7.62
C GLN A 76 6.65 10.23 6.38
N ALA A 77 7.99 10.25 6.43
CA ALA A 77 8.83 10.54 5.27
C ALA A 77 8.58 9.53 4.14
N ALA A 78 8.44 8.24 4.44
CA ALA A 78 8.10 7.23 3.44
C ALA A 78 6.72 7.47 2.79
N LEU A 79 5.70 7.83 3.59
CA LEU A 79 4.38 8.20 3.07
C LEU A 79 4.43 9.44 2.18
N PHE A 80 5.20 10.47 2.57
CA PHE A 80 5.36 11.67 1.76
C PHE A 80 6.09 11.40 0.45
N ARG A 81 7.14 10.56 0.45
CA ARG A 81 7.81 10.14 -0.79
C ARG A 81 6.85 9.40 -1.72
N SER A 82 6.01 8.52 -1.19
CA SER A 82 4.98 7.82 -1.98
C SER A 82 3.90 8.75 -2.55
N ARG A 83 3.53 9.81 -1.83
CA ARG A 83 2.59 10.83 -2.35
C ARG A 83 3.25 11.75 -3.36
N ALA A 84 4.54 12.07 -3.18
CA ALA A 84 5.30 12.86 -4.13
C ALA A 84 5.44 12.13 -5.47
N SER A 85 5.68 10.81 -5.46
CA SER A 85 5.74 10.00 -6.69
C SER A 85 4.43 9.98 -7.45
N SER A 86 3.30 9.76 -6.77
CA SER A 86 1.99 9.81 -7.43
C SER A 86 1.65 11.21 -7.96
N PHE A 87 1.98 12.26 -7.21
CA PHE A 87 1.80 13.65 -7.66
C PHE A 87 2.65 13.96 -8.91
N CYS A 88 3.93 13.62 -8.90
CA CYS A 88 4.82 13.88 -10.04
C CYS A 88 4.42 13.05 -11.26
N TYR A 89 3.97 11.81 -11.06
CA TYR A 89 3.46 10.96 -12.14
C TYR A 89 2.18 11.56 -12.77
N ALA A 90 1.24 12.05 -11.95
CA ALA A 90 0.03 12.69 -12.45
C ALA A 90 0.32 14.00 -13.21
N LYS A 91 1.35 14.74 -12.80
CA LYS A 91 1.74 16.01 -13.43
C LYS A 91 2.56 15.81 -14.72
N PHE A 92 3.42 14.79 -14.73
CA PHE A 92 4.33 14.48 -15.83
C PHE A 92 4.18 12.98 -16.18
N PRO A 93 3.06 12.60 -16.82
CA PRO A 93 2.85 11.21 -17.20
C PRO A 93 3.98 10.75 -18.16
N PRO A 94 4.33 9.46 -18.13
CA PRO A 94 5.22 8.90 -19.13
C PRO A 94 4.58 9.11 -20.50
N THR A 95 5.31 9.76 -21.40
CA THR A 95 4.93 9.82 -22.80
C THR A 95 5.10 8.41 -23.34
N ASN A 96 3.99 7.70 -23.59
CA ASN A 96 4.03 6.44 -24.34
C ASN A 96 4.85 6.65 -25.63
N PRO A 97 5.74 5.72 -26.01
CA PRO A 97 6.30 5.72 -27.36
C PRO A 97 5.21 5.55 -28.43
#